data_AF-A0A270B7P4-F1
#
_entry.id   AF-A0A270B7P4-F1
#
_cell.length_a   1.000
_cell.length_b   1.000
_cell.length_c   1.000
_cell.angle_alpha   90.00
_cell.angle_beta   90.00
_cell.angle_gamma   90.00
#
_symmetry.space_group_name_H-M   'P 1'
#
loop_
_entity.id
_entity.type
_entity.pdbx_description
1 polymer ?
#
loop_
_entity_poly.entity_id
_entity_poly.type
_entity_poly.pdbx_seq_one_letter_code
_entity_poly.pdbx_strand_id
1 'polypeptide(L)'
;MTIRTNPSLGPSLDDVMPADGSWFDVNGTVSPQYGDVSFDEHGYKRVWATSAAALTAGAAIAIDDSGNATASAGGAYTAPVAVPAGGSFWAKAAAI
;
A
#
# COMPACT_ATOMS: atom_id res chain seq x y z
N MET A 1 4.22 3.72 -15.33
CA MET A 1 5.06 3.80 -14.13
C MET A 1 4.57 4.99 -13.35
N THR A 2 3.81 4.75 -12.28
CA THR A 2 3.24 5.85 -11.48
C THR A 2 4.33 6.43 -10.59
N ILE A 3 4.54 7.74 -10.71
CA ILE A 3 5.53 8.47 -9.92
C ILE A 3 4.93 8.79 -8.54
N ARG A 4 5.72 8.57 -7.49
CA ARG A 4 5.39 8.97 -6.12
C ARG A 4 6.13 10.22 -5.71
N THR A 5 5.48 11.05 -4.89
CA THR A 5 6.06 12.30 -4.39
C THR A 5 7.20 12.09 -3.39
N ASN A 6 7.29 10.90 -2.77
CA ASN A 6 8.36 10.59 -1.82
C ASN A 6 9.01 9.23 -2.12
N PRO A 7 9.95 9.13 -3.08
CA PRO A 7 10.54 7.87 -3.52
C PRO A 7 11.48 7.21 -2.51
N SER A 8 11.83 7.88 -1.41
CA SER A 8 12.72 7.31 -0.39
C SER A 8 12.03 6.27 0.51
N LEU A 9 10.68 6.21 0.58
CA LEU A 9 9.97 5.22 1.41
C LEU A 9 9.71 3.91 0.66
N GLY A 10 10.73 3.31 0.07
CA GLY A 10 10.65 1.95 -0.46
C GLY A 10 10.10 1.81 -1.89
N PRO A 11 9.32 0.74 -2.15
CA PRO A 11 9.01 0.29 -3.51
C PRO A 11 8.03 1.23 -4.23
N SER A 12 7.79 0.98 -5.52
CA SER A 12 6.84 1.77 -6.31
C SER A 12 5.41 1.67 -5.74
N LEU A 13 4.53 2.62 -6.09
CA LEU A 13 3.13 2.62 -5.60
C LEU A 13 2.29 1.44 -6.08
N ASP A 14 2.74 0.76 -7.13
CA ASP A 14 2.07 -0.41 -7.70
C ASP A 14 2.80 -1.73 -7.35
N ASP A 15 3.90 -1.64 -6.59
CA ASP A 15 4.64 -2.81 -6.15
C ASP A 15 3.98 -3.42 -4.91
N VAL A 16 4.07 -4.75 -4.83
CA VAL A 16 3.60 -5.53 -3.69
C VAL A 16 4.77 -6.26 -3.07
N MET A 17 4.93 -6.09 -1.77
CA MET A 17 5.92 -6.82 -1.00
C MET A 17 5.32 -8.10 -0.44
N PRO A 18 5.89 -9.27 -0.77
CA PRO A 18 5.46 -10.53 -0.20
C PRO A 18 5.70 -10.56 1.32
N ALA A 19 4.98 -11.45 2.01
CA ALA A 19 5.10 -11.65 3.46
C ALA A 19 6.46 -12.25 3.89
N ASP A 20 7.37 -12.51 2.96
CA ASP A 20 8.65 -13.18 3.19
C ASP A 20 9.70 -12.32 3.90
N GLY A 21 9.36 -11.07 4.23
CA GLY A 21 10.21 -10.19 5.05
C GLY A 21 11.34 -9.53 4.27
N SER A 22 11.30 -9.53 2.93
CA SER A 22 12.23 -8.75 2.12
C SER A 22 12.02 -7.25 2.40
N TRP A 23 12.87 -6.64 3.22
CA TRP A 23 12.85 -5.20 3.52
C TRP A 23 13.81 -4.43 2.60
N PHE A 24 13.41 -3.25 2.12
CA PHE A 24 14.28 -2.38 1.34
C PHE A 24 15.12 -1.49 2.26
N ASP A 25 15.99 -2.10 3.07
CA ASP A 25 17.05 -1.35 3.76
C ASP A 25 18.33 -1.41 2.90
N VAL A 26 18.25 -0.81 1.70
CA VAL A 26 19.38 -0.74 0.77
C VAL A 26 19.52 0.67 0.20
N ASN A 27 20.73 1.21 0.32
CA ASN A 27 21.21 2.37 -0.44
C ASN A 27 20.31 3.62 -0.41
N GLY A 28 19.90 4.06 0.80
CA GLY A 28 19.13 5.30 0.99
C GLY A 28 17.62 5.18 0.75
N THR A 29 17.16 3.97 0.41
CA THR A 29 15.74 3.61 0.47
C THR A 29 15.43 3.14 1.88
N VAL A 30 14.38 3.69 2.48
CA VAL A 30 13.86 3.29 3.79
C VAL A 30 12.61 2.47 3.55
N SER A 31 12.49 1.32 4.21
CA SER A 31 11.26 0.53 4.14
C SER A 31 10.08 1.34 4.71
N PRO A 32 8.95 1.44 3.99
CA PRO A 32 7.79 2.16 4.47
C PRO A 32 7.22 1.45 5.69
N GLN A 33 6.84 2.26 6.67
CA GLN A 33 6.19 1.81 7.89
C GLN A 33 4.69 1.86 7.73
N TYR A 34 3.99 1.06 8.55
CA TYR A 34 2.54 1.12 8.59
C TYR A 34 2.07 2.57 8.80
N GLY A 35 1.12 3.01 7.97
CA GLY A 35 0.55 4.35 8.05
C GLY A 35 1.37 5.41 7.33
N ASP A 36 2.53 5.07 6.75
CA ASP A 36 3.26 5.99 5.88
C ASP A 36 2.37 6.45 4.75
N VAL A 37 2.48 7.74 4.44
CA VAL A 37 1.68 8.40 3.42
C VAL A 37 2.58 8.84 2.28
N SER A 38 2.18 8.49 1.06
CA SER A 38 2.73 9.04 -0.17
C SER A 38 1.61 9.57 -1.05
N PHE A 39 1.95 10.35 -2.07
CA PHE A 39 0.99 10.80 -3.07
C PHE A 39 1.46 10.34 -4.45
N ASP A 40 0.51 9.99 -5.31
CA ASP A 40 0.81 9.74 -6.73
C ASP A 40 0.81 11.03 -7.55
N GLU A 41 1.26 10.93 -8.80
CA GLU A 41 1.30 12.04 -9.78
C GLU A 41 -0.07 12.67 -10.07
N HIS A 42 -1.15 11.97 -9.73
CA HIS A 42 -2.52 12.45 -9.90
C HIS A 42 -3.10 13.04 -8.61
N GLY A 43 -2.30 13.17 -7.55
CA GLY A 43 -2.69 13.76 -6.27
C GLY A 43 -3.47 12.81 -5.35
N TYR A 44 -3.58 11.53 -5.66
CA TYR A 44 -4.23 10.59 -4.75
C TYR A 44 -3.31 10.22 -3.59
N LYS A 45 -3.89 10.23 -2.39
CA LYS A 45 -3.23 9.75 -1.18
C LYS A 45 -3.05 8.23 -1.25
N ARG A 46 -1.84 7.78 -0.97
CA ARG A 46 -1.43 6.38 -0.86
C ARG A 46 -0.98 6.12 0.57
N VAL A 47 -1.46 5.04 1.17
CA VAL A 47 -1.13 4.65 2.55
C VAL A 47 -0.49 3.27 2.54
N TRP A 48 0.61 3.09 3.23
CA TRP A 48 1.24 1.78 3.37
C TRP A 48 0.47 0.92 4.37
N ALA A 49 0.07 -0.28 3.93
CA ALA A 49 -0.68 -1.24 4.74
C ALA A 49 -0.27 -2.67 4.42
N THR A 50 -0.52 -3.57 5.36
CA THR A 50 -0.29 -5.01 5.20
C THR A 50 -1.63 -5.71 5.03
N SER A 51 -1.77 -6.54 4.01
CA SER A 51 -3.01 -7.29 3.79
C SER A 51 -3.14 -8.41 4.83
N ALA A 52 -4.26 -8.44 5.55
CA ALA A 52 -4.58 -9.58 6.43
C ALA A 52 -5.07 -10.81 5.65
N ALA A 53 -5.64 -10.58 4.47
CA ALA A 53 -6.12 -11.61 3.57
C ALA A 53 -5.79 -11.23 2.12
N ALA A 54 -5.82 -12.20 1.21
CA ALA A 54 -5.58 -11.91 -0.20
C ALA A 54 -6.61 -10.92 -0.75
N LEU A 55 -6.14 -9.90 -1.46
CA LEU A 55 -6.93 -8.83 -2.05
C LEU A 55 -6.84 -8.91 -3.57
N THR A 56 -7.97 -8.69 -4.25
CA THR A 56 -8.00 -8.52 -5.70
C THR A 56 -7.70 -7.07 -6.07
N ALA A 57 -7.11 -6.86 -7.25
CA ALA A 57 -6.97 -5.50 -7.79
C ALA A 57 -8.35 -4.82 -7.91
N GLY A 58 -8.42 -3.55 -7.53
CA GLY A 58 -9.64 -2.74 -7.47
C GLY A 58 -10.55 -3.02 -6.27
N ALA A 59 -10.20 -3.96 -5.37
CA ALA A 59 -11.02 -4.22 -4.19
C ALA A 59 -11.09 -2.99 -3.28
N ALA A 60 -12.29 -2.67 -2.79
CA ALA A 60 -12.45 -1.72 -1.69
C ALA A 60 -11.93 -2.36 -0.39
N ILE A 61 -11.14 -1.59 0.37
CA ILE A 61 -10.44 -2.08 1.56
C ILE A 61 -10.64 -1.13 2.75
N ALA A 62 -10.79 -1.72 3.92
CA ALA A 62 -10.67 -1.06 5.20
C ALA A 62 -9.30 -1.39 5.81
N ILE A 63 -8.66 -0.40 6.41
CA ILE A 63 -7.41 -0.55 7.16
C ILE A 63 -7.77 -0.38 8.63
N ASP A 64 -7.48 -1.39 9.46
CA ASP A 64 -7.71 -1.30 10.91
C ASP A 64 -6.59 -0.52 11.61
N ASP A 65 -6.75 -0.25 12.91
CA ASP A 65 -5.75 0.50 13.69
C ASP A 65 -4.39 -0.22 13.79
N SER A 66 -4.35 -1.52 13.52
CA SER A 66 -3.12 -2.33 13.47
C SER A 66 -2.45 -2.32 12.10
N GLY A 67 -3.09 -1.71 11.10
CA GLY A 67 -2.58 -1.61 9.75
C GLY A 67 -2.88 -2.75 8.82
N ASN A 68 -3.83 -3.59 9.21
CA ASN A 68 -4.29 -4.68 8.39
C ASN A 68 -5.34 -4.19 7.40
N ALA A 69 -5.01 -4.30 6.12
CA ALA A 69 -5.95 -4.11 5.03
C ALA A 69 -6.80 -5.37 4.84
N THR A 70 -8.11 -5.19 4.87
CA THR A 70 -9.10 -6.23 4.60
C THR A 70 -10.11 -5.76 3.57
N ALA A 71 -10.57 -6.65 2.70
CA ALA A 71 -11.60 -6.33 1.72
C ALA A 71 -12.91 -5.96 2.43
N SER A 72 -13.43 -4.78 2.13
CA SER A 72 -14.68 -4.27 2.71
C SER A 72 -15.40 -3.45 1.67
N ALA A 73 -16.67 -3.79 1.39
CA ALA A 73 -17.48 -3.14 0.34
C ALA A 73 -17.69 -1.62 0.57
N GLY A 74 -17.47 -1.13 1.80
CA GLY A 74 -17.52 0.29 2.16
C GLY A 74 -16.16 0.85 2.60
N GLY A 75 -15.06 0.19 2.24
CA GLY A 75 -13.72 0.62 2.59
C GLY A 75 -13.36 2.00 2.04
N ALA A 76 -12.65 2.80 2.83
CA ALA A 76 -12.20 4.14 2.44
C ALA A 76 -11.02 4.13 1.42
N TYR A 77 -10.44 2.95 1.19
CA TYR A 77 -9.30 2.77 0.32
C TYR A 77 -9.60 1.69 -0.73
N THR A 78 -8.71 1.57 -1.70
CA THR A 78 -8.74 0.54 -2.74
C THR A 78 -7.37 -0.10 -2.90
N ALA A 79 -7.36 -1.39 -3.24
CA ALA A 79 -6.13 -2.10 -3.61
C ALA A 79 -5.84 -1.85 -5.09
N PRO A 80 -4.81 -1.08 -5.48
CA PRO A 80 -4.54 -0.79 -6.90
C PRO A 80 -4.09 -2.04 -7.68
N VAL A 81 -3.51 -3.01 -6.97
CA VAL A 81 -2.95 -4.25 -7.49
C VAL A 81 -3.42 -5.43 -6.65
N ALA A 82 -3.29 -6.65 -7.17
CA ALA A 82 -3.61 -7.85 -6.40
C ALA A 82 -2.52 -8.09 -5.34
N VAL A 83 -2.94 -8.38 -4.11
CA VAL A 83 -2.04 -8.53 -2.96
C VAL A 83 -2.26 -9.91 -2.34
N PRO A 84 -1.23 -10.76 -2.20
CA PRO A 84 -1.35 -12.03 -1.48
C PRO A 84 -1.51 -11.78 0.02
N ALA A 85 -2.09 -12.72 0.76
CA ALA A 85 -2.23 -12.58 2.21
C ALA A 85 -0.86 -12.36 2.90
N GLY A 86 -0.80 -11.41 3.83
CA GLY A 86 0.43 -10.96 4.49
C GLY A 86 1.29 -10.03 3.62
N GLY A 87 0.89 -9.76 2.38
CA GLY A 87 1.62 -8.86 1.49
C GLY A 87 1.40 -7.39 1.86
N SER A 88 2.44 -6.58 1.77
CA SER A 88 2.39 -5.14 2.04
C SER A 88 2.39 -4.32 0.75
N PHE A 89 1.62 -3.24 0.72
CA PHE A 89 1.38 -2.46 -0.49
C PHE A 89 0.90 -1.04 -0.18
N TRP A 90 0.87 -0.20 -1.22
CA TRP A 90 0.33 1.15 -1.16
C TRP A 90 -1.17 1.19 -1.48
N ALA A 91 -2.00 1.16 -0.44
CA ALA A 91 -3.44 1.35 -0.53
C ALA A 91 -3.79 2.74 -1.06
N LYS A 92 -4.70 2.81 -2.04
CA LYS A 92 -5.13 4.08 -2.65
C LYS A 92 -6.38 4.60 -1.95
N ALA A 93 -6.31 5.78 -1.35
CA ALA A 93 -7.49 6.43 -0.78
C ALA A 93 -8.48 6.84 -1.89
N ALA A 94 -9.76 6.88 -1.55
CA ALA A 94 -10.75 7.52 -2.41
C ALA A 94 -10.36 8.98 -2.70
N ALA A 95 -10.71 9.47 -3.90
CA ALA A 95 -10.55 10.89 -4.21
C ALA A 95 -11.34 11.71 -3.19
N ILE A 96 -10.72 12.76 -2.62
CA ILE A 96 -11.42 13.77 -1.83
C ILE A 96 -11.97 14.85 -2.76
#